data_AF-A0A2V7XUA2-F1
#
_entry.id   AF-A0A2V7XUA2-F1
#
_cell.length_a   1.000
_cell.length_b   1.000
_cell.length_c   1.000
_cell.angle_alpha   90.00
_cell.angle_beta   90.00
_cell.angle_gamma   90.00
#
_symmetry.space_group_name_H-M   'P 1'
#
loop_
_entity.id
_entity.type
_entity.pdbx_description
1 polymer ?
#
loop_
_entity_poly.entity_id
_entity_poly.type
_entity_poly.pdbx_seq_one_letter_code
_entity_poly.pdbx_strand_id
1 'polypeptide(L)'
;MKMWKLGLFVAFAAAVLMGGTGVAFSQTASQARLVRGNEPARGRADAPVTVVVFCDFQCPYCSSMAPSFQRLATDYPVRVVYRNFPVQRIHPDAVRAAEAGACAQSGPSTGASTPTDIETMCDSTWRTAGRWA
;
A
#
# COMPACT_ATOMS: atom_id res chain seq x y z
N MET A 1 -7.63 48.33 -35.86
CA MET A 1 -7.99 47.02 -35.24
C MET A 1 -6.79 46.59 -34.39
N LYS A 2 -7.04 46.30 -33.11
CA LYS A 2 -6.11 46.47 -31.97
C LYS A 2 -4.97 45.42 -31.96
N MET A 3 -3.75 45.82 -32.34
CA MET A 3 -2.50 45.02 -32.28
C MET A 3 -2.14 44.50 -30.88
N TRP A 4 -2.64 45.13 -29.80
CA TRP A 4 -2.52 44.59 -28.43
C TRP A 4 -3.15 43.21 -28.31
N LYS A 5 -4.35 42.99 -28.88
CA LYS A 5 -5.08 41.72 -28.70
C LYS A 5 -4.32 40.50 -29.25
N LEU A 6 -3.49 40.70 -30.28
CA LEU A 6 -2.65 39.64 -30.84
C LEU A 6 -1.46 39.30 -29.94
N GLY A 7 -0.82 40.30 -29.32
CA GLY A 7 0.27 40.08 -28.36
C GLY A 7 -0.17 39.33 -27.10
N LEU A 8 -1.39 39.59 -26.61
CA LEU A 8 -1.92 38.89 -25.45
C LEU A 8 -2.26 37.41 -25.75
N PHE A 9 -2.74 37.12 -26.96
CA PHE A 9 -3.03 35.75 -27.40
C PHE A 9 -1.76 34.92 -27.63
N VAL A 10 -0.72 35.52 -28.20
CA VAL A 10 0.56 34.82 -28.43
C VAL A 10 1.27 34.52 -27.11
N ALA A 11 1.23 35.43 -26.13
CA ALA A 11 1.78 35.17 -24.80
C ALA A 11 1.03 34.05 -24.05
N PHE A 12 -0.29 34.00 -24.17
CA PHE A 12 -1.10 32.95 -23.56
C PHE A 12 -0.87 31.58 -24.23
N ALA A 13 -0.77 31.54 -25.56
CA ALA A 13 -0.43 30.32 -26.30
C ALA A 13 0.97 29.80 -25.97
N ALA A 14 1.96 30.70 -25.80
CA ALA A 14 3.31 30.32 -25.39
C ALA A 14 3.35 29.73 -23.97
N ALA A 15 2.57 30.30 -23.03
CA ALA A 15 2.46 29.76 -21.66
C ALA A 15 1.84 28.35 -21.62
N VAL A 16 0.92 28.04 -22.54
CA VAL A 16 0.31 26.71 -22.66
C VAL A 16 1.26 25.70 -23.31
N LEU A 17 2.07 26.11 -24.29
CA LEU A 17 3.00 25.23 -25.00
C LEU A 17 4.29 24.91 -24.21
N MET A 18 4.66 25.72 -23.21
CA MET A 18 5.88 25.54 -22.39
C MET A 18 5.67 24.82 -21.04
N GLY A 19 4.57 24.06 -20.85
CA GLY A 19 4.52 23.03 -19.80
C GLY A 19 4.00 23.47 -18.42
N GLY A 20 3.01 24.36 -18.38
CA GLY A 20 2.50 24.94 -17.13
C GLY A 20 1.24 24.32 -16.49
N THR A 21 0.74 23.16 -16.92
CA THR A 21 -0.38 22.47 -16.21
C THR A 21 0.10 21.19 -15.53
N GLY A 22 1.20 21.29 -14.80
CA GLY A 22 1.49 20.34 -13.74
C GLY A 22 0.50 20.58 -12.60
N VAL A 23 -0.75 20.14 -12.75
CA VAL A 23 -1.60 19.91 -11.57
C VAL A 23 -0.99 18.71 -10.85
N ALA A 24 0.03 18.98 -10.03
CA ALA A 24 0.52 18.03 -9.07
C ALA A 24 -0.61 17.80 -8.06
N PHE A 25 -1.40 16.75 -8.28
CA PHE A 25 -2.31 16.24 -7.28
C PHE A 25 -1.47 15.77 -6.09
N SER A 26 -1.24 16.68 -5.15
CA SER A 26 -0.56 16.41 -3.89
C SER A 26 -1.51 15.59 -3.02
N GLN A 27 -1.44 14.27 -3.14
CA GLN A 27 -2.21 13.32 -2.34
C GLN A 27 -1.41 12.78 -1.14
N THR A 28 -0.34 13.47 -0.76
CA THR A 28 0.71 12.86 0.06
C THR A 28 0.34 12.76 1.55
N ALA A 29 -0.47 13.67 2.09
CA ALA A 29 -0.73 13.68 3.54
C ALA A 29 -1.70 12.58 4.03
N SER A 30 -2.71 12.22 3.23
CA SER A 30 -3.68 11.18 3.61
C SER A 30 -3.26 9.77 3.17
N GLN A 31 -2.58 9.63 2.03
CA GLN A 31 -2.10 8.33 1.55
C GLN A 31 -0.90 7.81 2.35
N ALA A 32 0.03 8.68 2.73
CA ALA A 32 1.20 8.28 3.53
C ALA A 32 0.81 7.67 4.88
N ARG A 33 -0.38 8.00 5.40
CA ARG A 33 -0.89 7.38 6.63
C ARG A 33 -1.32 5.92 6.42
N LEU A 34 -1.87 5.60 5.25
CA LEU A 34 -2.41 4.27 4.97
C LEU A 34 -1.37 3.32 4.36
N VAL A 35 -0.34 3.85 3.69
CA VAL A 35 0.76 3.10 3.07
C VAL A 35 2.09 3.60 3.64
N ARG A 36 2.79 2.76 4.43
CA ARG A 36 4.08 3.10 5.09
C ARG A 36 5.30 2.54 4.34
N GLY A 37 5.09 1.81 3.25
CA GLY A 37 6.13 1.38 2.31
C GLY A 37 6.73 0.01 2.57
N ASN A 38 6.44 -0.62 3.71
CA ASN A 38 6.89 -1.97 4.07
C ASN A 38 5.77 -3.03 4.02
N GLU A 39 4.57 -2.65 3.59
CA GLU A 39 3.43 -3.55 3.52
C GLU A 39 3.50 -4.47 2.29
N PRO A 40 2.88 -5.67 2.37
CA PRO A 40 2.72 -6.51 1.19
C PRO A 40 1.86 -5.77 0.18
N ALA A 41 2.37 -5.64 -1.05
CA ALA A 41 1.65 -4.98 -2.13
C ALA A 41 1.74 -5.78 -3.43
N ARG A 42 0.69 -5.68 -4.23
CA ARG A 42 0.61 -6.20 -5.61
C ARG A 42 0.29 -5.06 -6.57
N GLY A 43 0.76 -5.18 -7.80
CA GLY A 43 0.67 -4.12 -8.81
C GLY A 43 1.81 -3.12 -8.71
N ARG A 44 1.87 -2.20 -9.68
CA ARG A 44 2.95 -1.22 -9.82
C ARG A 44 2.98 -0.23 -8.65
N ALA A 45 4.16 0.21 -8.25
CA ALA A 45 4.31 1.21 -7.18
C ALA A 45 3.76 2.59 -7.56
N ASP A 46 3.79 2.92 -8.85
CA ASP A 46 3.31 4.16 -9.44
C ASP A 46 1.89 4.05 -10.02
N ALA A 47 1.13 3.01 -9.63
CA ALA A 47 -0.23 2.85 -10.12
C ALA A 47 -1.09 4.08 -9.75
N PRO A 48 -1.93 4.60 -10.66
CA PRO A 48 -2.75 5.79 -10.44
C PRO A 48 -3.79 5.62 -9.32
N VAL A 49 -4.14 4.37 -8.97
CA VAL A 49 -5.08 4.06 -7.89
C VAL A 49 -4.43 3.05 -6.94
N THR A 50 -4.47 3.34 -5.64
CA THR A 50 -4.06 2.41 -4.58
C THR A 50 -5.26 2.00 -3.73
N VAL A 51 -5.47 0.69 -3.59
CA VAL A 51 -6.49 0.09 -2.73
C VAL A 51 -5.79 -0.49 -1.50
N VAL A 52 -6.16 -0.04 -0.30
CA VAL A 52 -5.63 -0.57 0.95
C VAL A 52 -6.65 -1.52 1.57
N VAL A 53 -6.30 -2.79 1.68
CA VAL A 53 -7.15 -3.86 2.17
C VAL A 53 -6.80 -4.17 3.61
N PHE A 54 -7.67 -3.81 4.53
CA PHE A 54 -7.59 -4.20 5.93
C PHE A 54 -8.25 -5.57 6.10
N CYS A 55 -7.47 -6.59 6.46
CA CYS A 55 -7.97 -7.94 6.60
C CYS A 55 -7.42 -8.68 7.82
N ASP A 56 -8.23 -9.63 8.27
CA ASP A 56 -7.92 -10.58 9.32
C ASP A 56 -7.69 -11.95 8.70
N PHE A 57 -6.61 -12.62 9.09
CA PHE A 57 -6.26 -13.97 8.61
C PHE A 57 -7.27 -15.05 9.03
N GLN A 58 -8.02 -14.84 10.12
CA GLN A 58 -9.06 -15.77 10.55
C GLN A 58 -10.44 -15.49 9.92
N CYS A 59 -10.60 -14.37 9.21
CA CYS A 59 -11.89 -14.01 8.61
C CYS A 59 -12.15 -14.79 7.31
N PRO A 60 -13.23 -15.59 7.21
CA PRO A 60 -13.54 -16.36 6.01
C PRO A 60 -13.86 -15.47 4.80
N TYR A 61 -14.44 -14.29 5.01
CA TYR A 61 -14.71 -13.33 3.93
C TYR A 61 -13.44 -12.68 3.40
N CYS A 62 -12.45 -12.44 4.25
CA CYS A 62 -11.13 -11.97 3.81
C CYS A 62 -10.45 -13.00 2.89
N SER A 63 -10.52 -14.27 3.27
CA SER A 63 -10.00 -15.37 2.45
C SER A 63 -10.70 -15.48 1.10
N SER A 64 -12.04 -15.44 1.10
CA SER A 64 -12.82 -15.57 -0.15
C SER A 64 -12.67 -14.37 -1.10
N MET A 65 -12.38 -13.17 -0.58
CA MET A 65 -12.19 -11.96 -1.38
C MET A 65 -10.75 -11.79 -1.89
N ALA A 66 -9.77 -12.48 -1.30
CA ALA A 66 -8.37 -12.36 -1.70
C ALA A 66 -8.11 -12.58 -3.21
N PRO A 67 -8.73 -13.57 -3.89
CA PRO A 67 -8.57 -13.75 -5.33
C PRO A 67 -9.10 -12.58 -6.16
N SER A 68 -10.17 -11.92 -5.71
CA SER A 68 -10.75 -10.75 -6.41
C SER A 68 -9.78 -9.57 -6.41
N PHE A 69 -9.11 -9.32 -5.29
CA PHE A 69 -8.09 -8.27 -5.21
C PHE A 69 -6.83 -8.61 -6.02
N GLN A 70 -6.46 -9.90 -6.11
CA GLN A 70 -5.37 -10.33 -6.98
C GLN A 70 -5.69 -10.08 -8.45
N ARG A 71 -6.92 -10.41 -8.89
CA ARG A 71 -7.41 -10.09 -10.24
C ARG A 71 -7.43 -8.59 -10.49
N LEU A 72 -7.94 -7.80 -9.52
CA LEU A 72 -7.96 -6.35 -9.63
C LEU A 72 -6.56 -5.75 -9.89
N ALA A 73 -5.53 -6.23 -9.19
CA ALA A 73 -4.14 -5.79 -9.40
C ALA A 73 -3.51 -6.30 -10.70
N THR A 74 -4.10 -7.34 -11.31
CA THR A 74 -3.63 -7.95 -12.56
C THR A 74 -4.28 -7.30 -13.78
N ASP A 75 -5.59 -7.09 -13.72
CA ASP A 75 -6.41 -6.69 -14.85
C ASP A 75 -6.44 -5.16 -15.05
N TYR A 76 -6.07 -4.39 -14.02
CA TYR A 76 -6.13 -2.93 -14.02
C TYR A 76 -4.84 -2.30 -13.50
N PRO A 77 -4.57 -1.01 -13.81
CA PRO A 77 -3.45 -0.26 -13.26
C PRO A 77 -3.74 0.15 -11.81
N VAL A 78 -3.87 -0.85 -10.93
CA VAL A 78 -4.19 -0.70 -9.50
C VAL A 78 -3.07 -1.30 -8.66
N ARG A 79 -2.67 -0.59 -7.60
CA ARG A 79 -1.83 -1.11 -6.54
C ARG A 79 -2.72 -1.58 -5.39
N VAL A 80 -2.62 -2.85 -5.00
CA VAL A 80 -3.32 -3.39 -3.83
C VAL A 80 -2.31 -3.55 -2.71
N VAL A 81 -2.56 -2.91 -1.57
CA VAL A 81 -1.72 -2.96 -0.36
C VAL A 81 -2.48 -3.66 0.75
N TYR A 82 -1.90 -4.68 1.38
CA TYR A 82 -2.53 -5.42 2.47
C TYR A 82 -2.13 -4.88 3.84
N ARG A 83 -3.10 -4.83 4.75
CA ARG A 83 -2.97 -4.38 6.13
C ARG A 83 -3.59 -5.38 7.07
N ASN A 84 -2.85 -5.75 8.12
CA ASN A 84 -3.39 -6.59 9.19
C ASN A 84 -4.44 -5.80 9.98
N PHE A 85 -5.62 -6.39 10.17
CA PHE A 85 -6.70 -5.85 10.98
C PHE A 85 -7.30 -6.96 11.85
N PRO A 86 -6.60 -7.36 12.95
CA PRO A 86 -7.01 -8.49 13.75
C PRO A 86 -8.26 -8.20 14.59
N VAL A 87 -9.37 -8.88 14.31
CA VAL A 87 -10.68 -8.67 14.96
C VAL A 87 -10.83 -9.59 16.17
N GLN A 88 -10.09 -9.29 17.23
CA GLN A 88 -9.98 -10.11 18.45
C GLN A 88 -11.32 -10.46 19.11
N ARG A 89 -12.36 -9.62 18.93
CA ARG A 89 -13.67 -9.86 19.55
C ARG A 89 -14.36 -11.13 19.05
N ILE A 90 -14.04 -11.60 17.84
CA ILE A 90 -14.67 -12.77 17.21
C ILE A 90 -13.65 -13.77 16.66
N HIS A 91 -12.38 -13.41 16.61
CA HIS A 91 -11.27 -14.23 16.12
C HIS A 91 -10.17 -14.30 17.19
N PRO A 92 -10.17 -15.34 18.05
CA PRO A 92 -9.30 -15.42 19.22
C PRO A 92 -7.79 -15.38 18.92
N ASP A 93 -7.37 -15.90 17.77
CA ASP A 93 -5.97 -15.95 17.35
C ASP A 93 -5.62 -14.90 16.29
N ALA A 94 -6.49 -13.91 16.05
CA ALA A 94 -6.30 -12.93 14.97
C ALA A 94 -4.96 -12.20 15.07
N VAL A 95 -4.52 -11.89 16.29
CA VAL A 95 -3.22 -11.26 16.56
C VAL A 95 -2.07 -12.20 16.18
N ARG A 96 -2.10 -13.45 16.67
CA ARG A 96 -1.07 -14.45 16.38
C ARG A 96 -0.99 -14.76 14.89
N ALA A 97 -2.14 -14.83 14.22
CA ALA A 97 -2.20 -15.04 12.79
C ALA A 97 -1.63 -13.83 12.02
N ALA A 98 -1.87 -12.60 12.50
CA ALA A 98 -1.26 -11.40 11.94
C ALA A 98 0.27 -11.35 12.14
N GLU A 99 0.78 -11.76 13.30
CA GLU A 99 2.22 -11.92 13.57
C GLU A 99 2.84 -12.92 12.59
N ALA A 100 2.26 -14.11 12.48
CA ALA A 100 2.72 -15.16 11.58
C ALA A 100 2.74 -14.69 10.10
N GLY A 101 1.73 -13.93 9.68
CA GLY A 101 1.69 -13.34 8.34
C GLY A 101 2.81 -12.31 8.10
N ALA A 102 3.04 -11.42 9.08
CA ALA A 102 4.08 -10.41 8.97
C ALA A 102 5.49 -11.03 8.96
N CYS A 103 5.68 -12.11 9.71
CA CYS A 103 6.86 -12.95 9.72
C CYS A 103 7.18 -13.61 8.38
N ALA A 104 6.17 -14.23 7.78
CA ALA A 104 6.31 -14.82 6.45
C ALA A 104 6.71 -13.75 5.41
N GLN A 105 6.25 -12.51 5.58
CA GLN A 105 6.59 -11.40 4.70
C GLN A 105 8.04 -10.94 4.85
N SER A 106 8.58 -10.88 6.06
CA SER A 106 9.96 -10.42 6.31
C SER A 106 11.04 -11.36 5.76
N GLY A 107 10.67 -12.60 5.39
CA GLY A 107 11.62 -13.64 4.99
C GLY A 107 12.58 -14.04 6.12
N PRO A 108 13.39 -15.10 5.94
CA PRO A 108 14.49 -15.36 6.86
C PRO A 108 15.54 -14.26 6.71
N SER A 109 15.72 -13.40 7.71
CA SER A 109 16.93 -12.59 7.77
C SER A 109 18.08 -13.56 7.91
N THR A 110 18.89 -13.70 6.86
CA THR A 110 20.15 -14.48 6.77
C THR A 110 20.52 -15.20 8.07
N GLY A 111 19.94 -16.38 8.33
CA GLY A 111 20.17 -17.11 9.58
C GLY A 111 19.01 -18.00 10.07
N ALA A 112 17.75 -17.65 9.77
CA ALA A 112 16.62 -18.51 10.14
C ALA A 112 16.47 -19.67 9.15
N SER A 113 16.93 -20.86 9.55
CA SER A 113 16.91 -22.07 8.72
C SER A 113 15.97 -23.16 9.25
N THR A 114 15.55 -23.06 10.52
CA THR A 114 14.59 -23.99 11.14
C THR A 114 13.27 -23.30 11.49
N PRO A 115 12.14 -24.04 11.60
CA PRO A 115 10.85 -23.48 12.02
C PRO A 115 10.92 -22.74 13.37
N THR A 116 11.72 -23.23 14.32
CA THR A 116 11.98 -22.59 15.62
C THR A 116 12.77 -21.28 15.51
N ASP A 117 13.67 -21.15 14.52
CA ASP A 117 14.37 -19.90 14.27
C ASP A 117 13.43 -18.84 13.70
N ILE A 118 12.48 -19.24 12.86
CA ILE A 118 11.45 -18.34 12.34
C ILE A 118 10.56 -17.86 13.50
N GLU A 119 10.06 -18.74 14.35
CA GLU A 119 9.25 -18.36 15.52
C GLU A 119 10.00 -17.42 16.48
N THR A 120 11.29 -17.65 16.74
CA THR A 120 12.11 -16.82 17.65
C THR A 120 12.45 -15.45 17.04
N MET A 121 12.76 -15.41 15.74
CA MET A 121 13.03 -14.18 15.00
C MET A 121 11.79 -13.29 14.91
N CYS A 122 10.63 -13.93 14.74
CA CYS A 122 9.32 -13.32 14.79
C CYS A 122 8.96 -12.74 16.14
N ASP A 123 9.11 -13.53 17.20
CA ASP A 123 8.73 -13.11 18.54
C ASP A 123 9.58 -11.92 19.01
N SER A 124 10.88 -11.94 18.70
CA SER A 124 11.82 -10.88 19.08
C SER A 124 11.61 -9.58 18.29
N THR A 125 11.41 -9.62 16.96
CA THR A 125 11.26 -8.40 16.15
C THR A 125 9.88 -7.75 16.24
N TRP A 126 8.83 -8.48 16.62
CA TRP A 126 7.46 -7.95 16.73
C TRP A 126 7.05 -7.60 18.16
N ARG A 127 7.48 -8.35 19.21
CA ARG A 127 7.18 -7.97 20.60
C ARG A 127 8.00 -6.78 21.09
N THR A 128 9.28 -6.69 20.71
CA THR A 128 10.16 -5.63 21.25
C THR A 128 10.10 -4.32 20.46
N ALA A 129 9.75 -4.37 19.17
CA ALA A 129 9.79 -3.18 18.32
C ALA A 129 8.54 -2.29 18.41
N GLY A 130 7.53 -2.64 19.23
CA GLY A 130 6.32 -1.84 19.38
C GLY A 130 5.58 -1.57 18.05
N ARG A 131 5.80 -2.40 17.02
CA ARG A 131 5.25 -2.22 15.66
C ARG A 131 3.81 -2.75 15.56
N TRP A 132 3.00 -2.37 16.54
CA TRP A 132 1.55 -2.56 16.59
C TRP A 132 0.85 -1.21 16.39
N ALA A 133 1.12 -0.56 15.25
CA ALA A 133 0.36 0.60 14.76
C ALA A 133 0.67 0.80 13.27
#